data_AF-A0A961EP32-F1
#
_entry.id   AF-A0A961EP32-F1
#
_cell.length_a   1.000
_cell.length_b   1.000
_cell.length_c   1.000
_cell.angle_alpha   90.00
_cell.angle_beta   90.00
_cell.angle_gamma   90.00
#
_symmetry.space_group_name_H-M   'P 1'
#
loop_
_entity.id
_entity.type
_entity.pdbx_description
1 polymer ?
#
loop_
_entity_poly.entity_id
_entity_poly.type
_entity_poly.pdbx_seq_one_letter_code
_entity_poly.pdbx_strand_id
1 'polypeptide(L)'
;MPRRAALPAKTRREIAANTASLVRAAVADIEARHGWYAALSARDRASVALVAHSGIENFVAWLSDESTVQVPAQALFDAAPPELTRSISLAQTLDLIRSVVDVVEVQAAELVGPETAPALLEAMLRYSRDVAFGAAHIYARAAEQRGAWDARLEGLVVDAILRGDADDSIQSRAAALGWGATTRVAVVAGAQPEADHAVAIDPPLVLDRLHRAAARNRLQVLAALQGGRLIVLIGETADALRDAALLTDCFGAGPLVVGPTVPHLFAAGRSARAAISGQAAAAAWPDAPRPAPASELLAERALIGDMPARSALVTRIVRPLAEAGGGELLRTATAYLDGGRNLEATARVLFVHPNTVRYRLGRIAELTGYDLGDPHDADTVHLAIRLGRLAEAGISGTASVARS
;
A
#
# COMPACT_ATOMS: atom_id res chain seq x y z
N MET A 1 44.18 16.65 3.99
CA MET A 1 43.50 15.56 3.25
C MET A 1 44.53 14.48 2.97
N PRO A 2 44.30 13.21 3.33
CA PRO A 2 45.34 12.20 3.20
C PRO A 2 45.56 11.88 1.71
N ARG A 3 46.81 12.04 1.27
CA ARG A 3 47.30 11.77 -0.10
C ARG A 3 46.81 10.39 -0.57
N ARG A 4 46.32 10.29 -1.81
CA ARG A 4 46.14 9.01 -2.51
C ARG A 4 47.47 8.25 -2.45
N ALA A 5 47.42 6.91 -2.41
CA ALA A 5 48.60 6.07 -2.58
C ALA A 5 49.40 6.56 -3.80
N ALA A 6 50.54 7.20 -3.57
CA ALA A 6 51.34 7.82 -4.61
C ALA A 6 52.10 6.72 -5.38
N LEU A 7 51.39 5.99 -6.24
CA LEU A 7 51.99 4.95 -7.07
C LEU A 7 52.89 5.60 -8.14
N PRO A 8 54.15 5.17 -8.26
CA PRO A 8 55.04 5.67 -9.30
C PRO A 8 54.46 5.49 -10.71
N ALA A 9 54.76 6.41 -11.63
CA ALA A 9 54.29 6.33 -13.02
C ALA A 9 54.70 5.02 -13.73
N LYS A 10 55.84 4.45 -13.37
CA LYS A 10 56.29 3.14 -13.87
C LYS A 10 55.34 2.01 -13.43
N THR A 11 55.00 1.99 -12.14
CA THR A 11 54.06 1.03 -11.54
C THR A 11 52.68 1.12 -12.17
N ARG A 12 52.19 2.34 -12.45
CA ARG A 12 50.91 2.55 -13.15
C ARG A 12 50.91 1.93 -14.55
N ARG A 13 52.02 2.04 -15.29
CA ARG A 13 52.16 1.41 -16.62
C ARG A 13 52.25 -0.12 -16.54
N GLU A 14 52.91 -0.65 -15.52
CA GLU A 14 52.99 -2.10 -15.27
C GLU A 14 51.60 -2.70 -14.98
N ILE A 15 50.79 -2.03 -14.16
CA ILE A 15 49.39 -2.42 -13.93
C ILE A 15 48.58 -2.35 -15.23
N ALA A 16 48.69 -1.25 -15.98
CA ALA A 16 47.99 -1.08 -17.25
C ALA A 16 48.34 -2.18 -18.27
N ALA A 17 49.61 -2.60 -18.36
CA ALA A 17 50.05 -3.68 -19.23
C ALA A 17 49.44 -5.05 -18.86
N ASN A 18 49.05 -5.25 -17.60
CA ASN A 18 48.49 -6.50 -17.09
C ASN A 18 46.95 -6.53 -17.01
N THR A 19 46.26 -5.47 -17.45
CA THR A 19 44.80 -5.33 -17.46
C THR A 19 44.08 -6.56 -18.01
N ALA A 20 44.51 -7.06 -19.17
CA ALA A 20 43.87 -8.22 -19.80
C ALA A 20 44.00 -9.52 -18.97
N SER A 21 45.09 -9.67 -18.21
CA SER A 21 45.28 -10.80 -17.32
C SER A 21 44.35 -10.72 -16.11
N LEU A 22 44.26 -9.53 -15.51
CA LEU A 22 43.37 -9.24 -14.39
C LEU A 22 41.90 -9.49 -14.75
N VAL A 23 41.47 -9.07 -15.94
CA VAL A 23 40.10 -9.32 -16.40
C VAL A 23 39.82 -10.82 -16.54
N ARG A 24 40.74 -11.58 -17.16
CA ARG A 24 40.56 -13.03 -17.29
C ARG A 24 40.49 -13.72 -15.93
N ALA A 25 41.35 -13.33 -15.00
CA ALA A 25 41.34 -13.85 -13.65
C ALA A 25 40.02 -13.52 -12.93
N ALA A 26 39.53 -12.29 -13.04
CA ALA A 26 38.25 -11.88 -12.44
C ALA A 26 37.05 -12.62 -13.00
N VAL A 27 36.97 -12.83 -14.32
CA VAL A 27 35.86 -13.59 -14.92
C VAL A 27 35.92 -15.06 -14.52
N ALA A 28 37.10 -15.68 -14.55
CA ALA A 28 37.28 -17.07 -14.12
C ALA A 28 36.91 -17.26 -12.63
N ASP A 29 37.25 -16.27 -11.81
CA ASP A 29 36.94 -16.25 -10.40
C ASP A 29 35.44 -16.13 -10.13
N ILE A 30 34.74 -15.24 -10.86
CA ILE A 30 33.29 -15.11 -10.80
C ILE A 30 32.61 -16.45 -11.18
N GLU A 31 33.05 -17.07 -12.27
CA GLU A 31 32.51 -18.35 -12.74
C GLU A 31 32.73 -19.49 -11.74
N ALA A 32 33.89 -19.51 -11.07
CA ALA A 32 34.22 -20.55 -10.10
C ALA A 32 33.46 -20.42 -8.78
N ARG A 33 33.28 -19.18 -8.28
CA ARG A 33 32.72 -18.95 -6.93
C ARG A 33 31.20 -18.77 -6.91
N HIS A 34 30.62 -18.25 -7.98
CA HIS A 34 29.24 -17.79 -7.97
C HIS A 34 28.33 -18.63 -8.87
N GLY A 35 27.61 -19.59 -8.27
CA GLY A 35 26.70 -20.47 -9.01
C GLY A 35 25.59 -19.76 -9.80
N TRP A 36 25.23 -18.52 -9.41
CA TRP A 36 24.27 -17.71 -10.16
C TRP A 36 24.80 -17.29 -11.53
N TYR A 37 26.11 -17.14 -11.71
CA TYR A 37 26.71 -16.77 -12.99
C TYR A 37 26.46 -17.85 -14.04
N ALA A 38 26.57 -19.12 -13.66
CA ALA A 38 26.28 -20.26 -14.54
C ALA A 38 24.81 -20.37 -14.94
N ALA A 39 23.89 -19.86 -14.11
CA ALA A 39 22.45 -19.87 -14.37
C ALA A 39 21.99 -18.76 -15.33
N LEU A 40 22.85 -17.78 -15.64
CA LEU A 40 22.52 -16.67 -16.52
C LEU A 40 22.48 -17.08 -18.01
N SER A 41 21.65 -16.36 -18.78
CA SER A 41 21.65 -16.49 -20.23
C SER A 41 23.03 -16.14 -20.81
N ALA A 42 23.35 -16.64 -22.01
CA ALA A 42 24.62 -16.32 -22.67
C ALA A 42 24.80 -14.79 -22.88
N ARG A 43 23.70 -14.07 -23.14
CA ARG A 43 23.69 -12.61 -23.28
C ARG A 43 24.01 -11.91 -21.95
N ASP A 44 23.38 -12.36 -20.86
CA ASP A 44 23.62 -11.77 -19.53
C ASP A 44 25.04 -12.05 -19.05
N ARG A 45 25.57 -13.27 -19.25
CA ARG A 45 26.97 -13.59 -18.93
C ARG A 45 27.97 -12.71 -19.68
N ALA A 46 27.73 -12.47 -20.97
CA ALA A 46 28.56 -11.55 -21.76
C ALA A 46 28.50 -10.11 -21.22
N SER A 47 27.31 -9.67 -20.79
CA SER A 47 27.10 -8.34 -20.21
C SER A 47 27.79 -8.19 -18.85
N VAL A 48 27.77 -9.25 -18.03
CA VAL A 48 28.49 -9.31 -16.75
C VAL A 48 30.01 -9.28 -16.97
N ALA A 49 30.53 -10.02 -17.94
CA ALA A 49 31.95 -10.01 -18.28
C ALA A 49 32.40 -8.62 -18.77
N LEU A 50 31.55 -7.91 -19.52
CA LEU A 50 31.79 -6.55 -19.96
C LEU A 50 31.89 -5.57 -18.78
N VAL A 51 31.01 -5.69 -17.77
CA VAL A 51 31.10 -4.88 -16.54
C VAL A 51 32.40 -5.15 -15.80
N ALA A 52 32.81 -6.42 -15.66
CA ALA A 52 34.08 -6.76 -15.02
C ALA A 52 35.28 -6.17 -15.79
N HIS A 53 35.23 -6.20 -17.13
CA HIS A 53 36.24 -5.61 -17.99
C HIS A 53 36.33 -4.09 -17.80
N SER A 54 35.21 -3.38 -17.98
CA SER A 54 35.15 -1.92 -17.81
C SER A 54 35.49 -1.49 -16.38
N GLY A 55 35.18 -2.31 -15.37
CA GLY A 55 35.55 -2.04 -13.99
C GLY A 55 37.05 -2.01 -13.73
N ILE A 56 37.80 -2.94 -14.34
CA ILE A 56 39.27 -2.99 -14.23
C ILE A 56 39.91 -1.89 -15.09
N GLU A 57 39.42 -1.63 -16.30
CA GLU A 57 39.91 -0.52 -17.12
C GLU A 57 39.70 0.84 -16.44
N ASN A 58 38.52 1.08 -15.88
CA ASN A 58 38.23 2.30 -15.11
C ASN A 58 39.11 2.42 -13.86
N PHE A 59 39.44 1.29 -13.20
CA PHE A 59 40.40 1.31 -12.09
C PHE A 59 41.78 1.77 -12.56
N VAL A 60 42.30 1.21 -13.67
CA VAL A 60 43.60 1.60 -14.23
C VAL A 60 43.61 3.06 -14.68
N ALA A 61 42.52 3.53 -15.29
CA ALA A 61 42.35 4.93 -15.66
C ALA A 61 42.33 5.85 -14.42
N TRP A 62 41.59 5.45 -13.37
CA TRP A 62 41.51 6.17 -12.10
C TRP A 62 42.86 6.25 -11.37
N LEU A 63 43.72 5.23 -11.50
CA LEU A 63 45.09 5.30 -11.01
C LEU A 63 45.94 6.32 -11.80
N SER A 64 45.64 6.54 -13.07
CA SER A 64 46.43 7.35 -14.00
C SER A 64 46.06 8.84 -13.99
N ASP A 65 44.81 9.18 -13.68
CA ASP A 65 44.29 10.55 -13.68
C ASP A 65 44.38 11.21 -12.29
N GLU A 66 45.20 12.25 -12.17
CA GLU A 66 45.41 13.00 -10.92
C GLU A 66 44.29 14.02 -10.65
N SER A 67 43.37 14.25 -11.60
CA SER A 67 42.39 15.36 -11.56
C SER A 67 40.96 14.95 -11.19
N THR A 68 40.59 13.67 -11.34
CA THR A 68 39.21 13.19 -11.12
C THR A 68 38.91 12.94 -9.64
N VAL A 69 38.14 13.83 -9.01
CA VAL A 69 37.77 13.77 -7.58
C VAL A 69 36.71 12.70 -7.28
N GLN A 70 35.92 12.29 -8.26
CA GLN A 70 34.92 11.23 -8.15
C GLN A 70 34.91 10.41 -9.45
N VAL A 71 35.03 9.09 -9.36
CA VAL A 71 34.62 8.22 -10.48
C VAL A 71 33.10 8.23 -10.48
N PRO A 72 32.42 8.69 -11.55
CA PRO A 72 30.99 8.48 -11.65
C PRO A 72 30.81 6.98 -11.76
N ALA A 73 30.32 6.32 -10.72
CA ALA A 73 30.01 4.89 -10.78
C ALA A 73 29.03 4.53 -11.91
N GLN A 74 28.29 5.53 -12.42
CA GLN A 74 27.55 5.49 -13.67
C GLN A 74 28.42 4.94 -14.83
N ALA A 75 29.67 5.39 -14.96
CA ALA A 75 30.59 5.04 -16.05
C ALA A 75 30.95 3.54 -16.11
N LEU A 76 30.82 2.83 -15.00
CA LEU A 76 31.06 1.38 -14.90
C LEU A 76 29.90 0.56 -15.51
N PHE A 77 28.69 1.10 -15.40
CA PHE A 77 27.47 0.48 -15.94
C PHE A 77 27.06 1.08 -17.28
N ASP A 78 27.60 2.25 -17.69
CA ASP A 78 27.37 2.84 -19.02
C ASP A 78 27.90 1.93 -20.15
N ALA A 79 28.94 1.15 -19.88
CA ALA A 79 29.45 0.15 -20.81
C ALA A 79 28.49 -1.04 -20.98
N ALA A 80 27.66 -1.33 -19.98
CA ALA A 80 26.73 -2.45 -20.00
C ALA A 80 25.33 -2.03 -20.46
N PRO A 81 24.57 -2.94 -21.11
CA PRO A 81 23.20 -2.63 -21.49
C PRO A 81 22.34 -2.29 -20.26
N PRO A 82 21.45 -1.30 -20.34
CA PRO A 82 20.59 -0.91 -19.21
C PRO A 82 19.69 -2.07 -18.72
N GLU A 83 19.47 -3.08 -19.57
CA GLU A 83 18.75 -4.31 -19.22
C GLU A 83 19.46 -5.16 -18.15
N LEU A 84 20.78 -5.01 -17.96
CA LEU A 84 21.55 -5.80 -16.99
C LEU A 84 21.05 -5.59 -15.55
N THR A 85 20.62 -4.37 -15.21
CA THR A 85 20.04 -4.04 -13.90
C THR A 85 18.69 -4.74 -13.63
N ARG A 86 18.11 -5.38 -14.65
CA ARG A 86 16.91 -6.23 -14.53
C ARG A 86 17.24 -7.71 -14.43
N SER A 87 18.42 -8.14 -14.90
CA SER A 87 18.80 -9.56 -14.94
C SER A 87 19.70 -9.98 -13.77
N ILE A 88 20.39 -9.04 -13.11
CA ILE A 88 21.15 -9.29 -11.88
C ILE A 88 20.68 -8.37 -10.74
N SER A 89 20.84 -8.84 -9.51
CA SER A 89 20.48 -8.13 -8.28
C SER A 89 21.63 -7.28 -7.74
N LEU A 90 21.33 -6.37 -6.81
CA LEU A 90 22.36 -5.63 -6.07
C LEU A 90 23.34 -6.57 -5.35
N ALA A 91 22.83 -7.65 -4.74
CA ALA A 91 23.68 -8.64 -4.07
C ALA A 91 24.70 -9.26 -5.04
N GLN A 92 24.22 -9.72 -6.21
CA GLN A 92 25.09 -10.27 -7.26
C GLN A 92 26.09 -9.23 -7.79
N THR A 93 25.68 -7.96 -7.90
CA THR A 93 26.57 -6.87 -8.29
C THR A 93 27.67 -6.62 -7.25
N LEU A 94 27.36 -6.74 -5.96
CA LEU A 94 28.36 -6.66 -4.89
C LEU A 94 29.30 -7.87 -4.90
N ASP A 95 28.80 -9.06 -5.25
CA ASP A 95 29.62 -10.26 -5.42
C ASP A 95 30.66 -10.09 -6.55
N LEU A 96 30.25 -9.47 -7.67
CA LEU A 96 31.16 -9.08 -8.75
C LEU A 96 32.29 -8.16 -8.27
N ILE A 97 31.93 -7.09 -7.56
CA ILE A 97 32.91 -6.11 -7.05
C ILE A 97 33.90 -6.80 -6.11
N ARG A 98 33.42 -7.66 -5.20
CA ARG A 98 34.26 -8.43 -4.29
C ARG A 98 35.22 -9.36 -5.04
N SER A 99 34.72 -10.07 -6.04
CA SER A 99 35.55 -10.99 -6.85
C SER A 99 36.70 -10.25 -7.56
N VAL A 100 36.42 -9.07 -8.12
CA VAL A 100 37.46 -8.21 -8.72
C VAL A 100 38.48 -7.75 -7.67
N VAL A 101 38.02 -7.30 -6.50
CA VAL A 101 38.90 -6.87 -5.40
C VAL A 101 39.81 -8.02 -4.97
N ASP A 102 39.26 -9.22 -4.74
CA ASP A 102 40.00 -10.39 -4.29
C ASP A 102 41.06 -10.82 -5.32
N VAL A 103 40.75 -10.72 -6.62
CA VAL A 103 41.71 -11.03 -7.69
C VAL A 103 42.88 -10.05 -7.70
N VAL A 104 42.61 -8.74 -7.53
CA VAL A 104 43.66 -7.73 -7.40
C VAL A 104 44.45 -7.95 -6.11
N GLU A 105 43.79 -8.37 -5.03
CA GLU A 105 44.44 -8.67 -3.76
C GLU A 105 45.45 -9.80 -3.88
N VAL A 106 45.05 -10.92 -4.50
CA VAL A 106 45.90 -12.08 -4.74
C VAL A 106 47.07 -11.74 -5.66
N GLN A 107 46.86 -10.92 -6.70
CA GLN A 107 47.89 -10.62 -7.70
C GLN A 107 48.75 -9.38 -7.37
N ALA A 108 48.42 -8.60 -6.34
CA ALA A 108 49.08 -7.32 -6.06
C ALA A 108 50.60 -7.45 -5.87
N ALA A 109 51.05 -8.45 -5.12
CA ALA A 109 52.47 -8.65 -4.83
C ALA A 109 53.27 -9.04 -6.09
N GLU A 110 52.67 -9.81 -7.01
CA GLU A 110 53.29 -10.19 -8.28
C GLU A 110 53.32 -9.01 -9.27
N LEU A 111 52.27 -8.17 -9.25
CA LEU A 111 52.13 -7.06 -10.19
C LEU A 111 53.07 -5.88 -9.90
N VAL A 112 53.26 -5.52 -8.64
CA VAL A 112 53.98 -4.29 -8.25
C VAL A 112 55.10 -4.51 -7.23
N GLY A 113 55.34 -5.76 -6.84
CA GLY A 113 56.29 -6.13 -5.79
C GLY A 113 55.75 -5.92 -4.37
N PRO A 114 56.33 -6.61 -3.37
CA PRO A 114 55.81 -6.64 -2.00
C PRO A 114 55.84 -5.27 -1.30
N GLU A 115 56.77 -4.38 -1.67
CA GLU A 115 56.87 -3.04 -1.07
C GLU A 115 55.76 -2.09 -1.54
N THR A 116 55.30 -2.25 -2.79
CA THR A 116 54.30 -1.36 -3.40
C THR A 116 52.89 -1.95 -3.32
N ALA A 117 52.76 -3.24 -3.08
CA ALA A 117 51.47 -3.93 -2.97
C ALA A 117 50.49 -3.28 -1.98
N PRO A 118 50.89 -2.85 -0.76
CA PRO A 118 49.97 -2.20 0.18
C PRO A 118 49.33 -0.92 -0.38
N ALA A 119 50.09 -0.14 -1.15
CA ALA A 119 49.62 1.08 -1.78
C ALA A 119 48.59 0.78 -2.89
N LEU A 120 48.79 -0.30 -3.66
CA LEU A 120 47.82 -0.77 -4.66
C LEU A 120 46.54 -1.29 -4.00
N LEU A 121 46.64 -2.06 -2.92
CA LEU A 121 45.49 -2.56 -2.15
C LEU A 121 44.68 -1.42 -1.56
N GLU A 122 45.34 -0.41 -0.97
CA GLU A 122 44.65 0.79 -0.47
C GLU A 122 43.91 1.52 -1.60
N ALA A 123 44.53 1.65 -2.76
CA ALA A 123 43.92 2.26 -3.94
C ALA A 123 42.69 1.47 -4.40
N MET A 124 42.78 0.14 -4.46
CA MET A 124 41.66 -0.74 -4.81
C MET A 124 40.52 -0.67 -3.78
N LEU A 125 40.81 -0.65 -2.48
CA LEU A 125 39.79 -0.51 -1.44
C LEU A 125 39.02 0.82 -1.55
N ARG A 126 39.72 1.92 -1.85
CA ARG A 126 39.09 3.23 -2.07
C ARG A 126 38.21 3.22 -3.33
N TYR A 127 38.73 2.70 -4.44
CA TYR A 127 37.99 2.60 -5.69
C TYR A 127 36.76 1.71 -5.56
N SER A 128 36.91 0.48 -5.05
CA SER A 128 35.82 -0.48 -4.88
C SER A 128 34.71 0.04 -3.96
N ARG A 129 35.05 0.83 -2.93
CA ARG A 129 34.06 1.51 -2.09
C ARG A 129 33.22 2.50 -2.90
N ASP A 130 33.87 3.36 -3.69
CA ASP A 130 33.17 4.37 -4.50
C ASP A 130 32.29 3.71 -5.58
N VAL A 131 32.78 2.62 -6.19
CA VAL A 131 32.01 1.79 -7.12
C VAL A 131 30.81 1.12 -6.45
N ALA A 132 30.98 0.54 -5.26
CA ALA A 132 29.90 -0.10 -4.51
C ALA A 132 28.79 0.89 -4.12
N PHE A 133 29.14 2.10 -3.69
CA PHE A 133 28.15 3.14 -3.38
C PHE A 133 27.33 3.55 -4.60
N GLY A 134 27.97 3.68 -5.76
CA GLY A 134 27.24 4.05 -6.94
C GLY A 134 26.43 2.92 -7.57
N ALA A 135 26.88 1.66 -7.46
CA ALA A 135 26.03 0.50 -7.74
C ALA A 135 24.77 0.52 -6.86
N ALA A 136 24.92 0.76 -5.55
CA ALA A 136 23.79 0.93 -4.64
C ALA A 136 22.85 2.05 -5.08
N HIS A 137 23.37 3.19 -5.55
CA HIS A 137 22.56 4.31 -6.05
C HIS A 137 21.75 3.95 -7.31
N ILE A 138 22.33 3.21 -8.26
CA ILE A 138 21.64 2.78 -9.49
C ILE A 138 20.50 1.81 -9.16
N TYR A 139 20.77 0.81 -8.32
CA TYR A 139 19.74 -0.15 -7.90
C TYR A 139 18.66 0.50 -7.04
N ALA A 140 19.02 1.45 -6.18
CA ALA A 140 18.06 2.26 -5.43
C ALA A 140 17.13 3.02 -6.37
N ARG A 141 17.65 3.76 -7.36
CA ARG A 141 16.82 4.47 -8.36
C ARG A 141 15.95 3.53 -9.19
N ALA A 142 16.48 2.37 -9.60
CA ALA A 142 15.69 1.39 -10.34
C ALA A 142 14.55 0.79 -9.49
N ALA A 143 14.80 0.55 -8.20
CA ALA A 143 13.76 0.13 -7.26
C ALA A 143 12.73 1.23 -7.02
N GLU A 144 13.15 2.49 -6.83
CA GLU A 144 12.27 3.66 -6.70
C GLU A 144 11.37 3.83 -7.93
N GLN A 145 11.92 3.72 -9.14
CA GLN A 145 11.14 3.84 -10.39
C GLN A 145 10.09 2.73 -10.52
N ARG A 146 10.43 1.49 -10.13
CA ARG A 146 9.47 0.37 -10.12
C ARG A 146 8.38 0.57 -9.09
N GLY A 147 8.73 0.92 -7.85
CA GLY A 147 7.75 1.21 -6.80
C GLY A 147 6.83 2.38 -7.17
N ALA A 148 7.36 3.41 -7.83
CA ALA A 148 6.56 4.52 -8.33
C ALA A 148 5.65 4.12 -9.50
N TRP A 149 6.04 3.15 -10.33
CA TRP A 149 5.20 2.61 -11.39
C TRP A 149 4.05 1.76 -10.83
N ASP A 150 4.33 0.85 -9.89
CA ASP A 150 3.32 0.04 -9.21
C ASP A 150 2.32 0.94 -8.47
N ALA A 151 2.80 1.91 -7.69
CA ALA A 151 1.97 2.89 -6.99
C ALA A 151 1.04 3.66 -7.94
N ARG A 152 1.54 4.06 -9.12
CA ARG A 152 0.71 4.73 -10.14
C ARG A 152 -0.33 3.78 -10.73
N LEU A 153 0.06 2.54 -11.02
CA LEU A 153 -0.84 1.55 -11.59
C LEU A 153 -1.96 1.18 -10.63
N GLU A 154 -1.64 0.98 -9.35
CA GLU A 154 -2.62 0.80 -8.28
C GLU A 154 -3.55 2.00 -8.16
N GLY A 155 -3.00 3.22 -8.15
CA GLY A 155 -3.77 4.45 -8.14
C GLY A 155 -4.81 4.52 -9.25
N LEU A 156 -4.44 4.14 -10.48
CA LEU A 156 -5.35 4.10 -11.63
C LEU A 156 -6.46 3.05 -11.46
N VAL A 157 -6.13 1.85 -10.98
CA VAL A 157 -7.11 0.79 -10.76
C VAL A 157 -8.09 1.18 -9.64
N VAL A 158 -7.59 1.70 -8.53
CA VAL A 158 -8.43 2.15 -7.41
C VAL A 158 -9.32 3.30 -7.86
N ASP A 159 -8.80 4.33 -8.53
CA ASP A 159 -9.61 5.47 -8.98
C ASP A 159 -10.73 5.06 -9.96
N ALA A 160 -10.44 4.13 -10.89
CA ALA A 160 -11.46 3.58 -11.78
C ALA A 160 -12.57 2.85 -11.00
N ILE A 161 -12.22 2.02 -10.01
CA ILE A 161 -13.19 1.33 -9.15
C ILE A 161 -14.05 2.32 -8.37
N LEU A 162 -13.46 3.42 -7.89
CA LEU A 162 -14.17 4.46 -7.16
C LEU A 162 -15.16 5.22 -8.04
N ARG A 163 -14.84 5.43 -9.32
CA ARG A 163 -15.74 6.02 -10.32
C ARG A 163 -16.79 5.03 -10.83
N GLY A 164 -16.57 3.73 -10.62
CA GLY A 164 -17.42 2.67 -11.15
C GLY A 164 -17.10 2.31 -12.61
N ASP A 165 -15.91 2.68 -13.09
CA ASP A 165 -15.44 2.36 -14.43
C ASP A 165 -14.92 0.92 -14.45
N ALA A 166 -15.44 0.10 -15.38
CA ALA A 166 -15.05 -1.29 -15.56
C ALA A 166 -14.82 -1.58 -17.05
N ASP A 167 -13.73 -1.06 -17.61
CA ASP A 167 -13.32 -1.37 -18.97
C ASP A 167 -12.25 -2.49 -19.03
N ASP A 168 -12.02 -3.03 -20.22
CA ASP A 168 -11.02 -4.09 -20.47
C ASP A 168 -9.58 -3.67 -20.12
N SER A 169 -9.31 -2.36 -20.16
CA SER A 169 -8.01 -1.80 -19.81
C SER A 169 -7.76 -1.88 -18.29
N ILE A 170 -8.78 -1.65 -17.46
CA ILE A 170 -8.70 -1.80 -16.00
C ILE A 170 -8.52 -3.27 -15.64
N GLN A 171 -9.20 -4.18 -16.33
CA GLN A 171 -9.01 -5.61 -16.12
C GLN A 171 -7.58 -6.05 -16.40
N SER A 172 -6.99 -5.58 -17.50
CA SER A 172 -5.59 -5.89 -17.86
C SER A 172 -4.60 -5.34 -16.81
N ARG A 173 -4.84 -4.13 -16.30
CA ARG A 173 -4.02 -3.52 -15.25
C ARG A 173 -4.15 -4.24 -13.90
N ALA A 174 -5.37 -4.60 -13.51
CA ALA A 174 -5.62 -5.39 -12.32
C ALA A 174 -4.93 -6.77 -12.43
N ALA A 175 -5.00 -7.42 -13.60
CA ALA A 175 -4.31 -8.69 -13.83
C ALA A 175 -2.78 -8.57 -13.70
N ALA A 176 -2.18 -7.48 -14.19
CA ALA A 176 -0.75 -7.21 -14.02
C ALA A 176 -0.33 -7.06 -12.54
N LEU A 177 -1.25 -6.61 -11.69
CA LEU A 177 -1.08 -6.51 -10.24
C LEU A 177 -1.48 -7.80 -9.48
N GLY A 178 -1.87 -8.86 -10.19
CA GLY A 178 -2.32 -10.12 -9.59
C GLY A 178 -3.77 -10.13 -9.10
N TRP A 179 -4.57 -9.16 -9.53
CA TRP A 179 -5.97 -8.94 -9.10
C TRP A 179 -7.03 -9.32 -10.16
N GLY A 180 -6.62 -9.97 -11.26
CA GLY A 180 -7.50 -10.27 -12.39
C GLY A 180 -8.67 -11.23 -12.09
N ALA A 181 -8.56 -12.04 -11.04
CA ALA A 181 -9.57 -13.02 -10.64
C ALA A 181 -9.93 -12.96 -9.14
N THR A 182 -9.54 -11.88 -8.45
CA THR A 182 -9.74 -11.75 -7.00
C THR A 182 -11.22 -11.65 -6.64
N THR A 183 -11.61 -12.44 -5.64
CA THR A 183 -12.95 -12.51 -5.07
C THR A 183 -12.99 -11.98 -3.64
N ARG A 184 -14.20 -11.85 -3.07
CA ARG A 184 -14.43 -11.43 -1.67
C ARG A 184 -13.60 -10.19 -1.33
N VAL A 185 -13.93 -9.08 -1.97
CA VAL A 185 -13.20 -7.82 -1.85
C VAL A 185 -13.90 -6.91 -0.86
N ALA A 186 -13.16 -6.32 0.06
CA ALA A 186 -13.64 -5.23 0.91
C ALA A 186 -12.74 -4.01 0.75
N VAL A 187 -13.29 -2.83 1.03
CA VAL A 187 -12.57 -1.55 0.94
C VAL A 187 -12.50 -0.94 2.32
N VAL A 188 -11.31 -0.52 2.69
CA VAL A 188 -11.01 0.21 3.92
C VAL A 188 -10.67 1.65 3.55
N ALA A 189 -11.27 2.60 4.24
CA ALA A 189 -10.99 4.02 4.09
C ALA A 189 -10.56 4.61 5.44
N GLY A 190 -9.42 5.30 5.45
CA GLY A 190 -8.92 6.01 6.62
C GLY A 190 -8.10 7.22 6.21
N ALA A 191 -7.69 8.03 7.19
CA ALA A 191 -6.75 9.11 6.93
C ALA A 191 -5.42 8.54 6.41
N GLN A 192 -4.76 9.25 5.49
CA GLN A 192 -3.37 8.94 5.18
C GLN A 192 -2.48 9.25 6.41
N PRO A 193 -1.34 8.55 6.60
CA PRO A 193 -0.38 8.91 7.65
C PRO A 193 0.07 10.36 7.54
N GLU A 194 0.20 11.03 8.68
CA GLU A 194 0.82 12.36 8.71
C GLU A 194 2.33 12.22 8.50
N ALA A 195 2.91 13.17 7.76
CA ALA A 195 4.36 13.27 7.67
C ALA A 195 4.89 13.97 8.94
N ASP A 196 5.91 13.39 9.57
CA ASP A 196 6.65 14.09 10.62
C ASP A 196 7.30 15.34 10.00
N HIS A 197 6.86 16.51 10.47
CA HIS A 197 7.43 17.85 10.31
C HIS A 197 8.29 18.10 9.05
N ALA A 198 7.74 18.90 8.11
CA ALA A 198 8.40 19.53 6.96
C ALA A 198 8.72 18.68 5.71
N VAL A 199 8.42 17.37 5.70
CA VAL A 199 8.57 16.54 4.49
C VAL A 199 7.21 16.25 3.88
N ALA A 200 7.04 16.47 2.57
CA ALA A 200 5.82 16.10 1.87
C ALA A 200 5.63 14.57 1.91
N ILE A 201 4.39 14.11 2.07
CA ILE A 201 4.05 12.68 2.02
C ILE A 201 4.50 12.12 0.66
N ASP A 202 5.33 11.08 0.68
CA ASP A 202 5.77 10.36 -0.51
C ASP A 202 4.88 9.13 -0.75
N PRO A 203 3.97 9.14 -1.75
CA PRO A 203 3.01 8.07 -1.95
C PRO A 203 3.61 6.66 -2.08
N PRO A 204 4.67 6.43 -2.87
CA PRO A 204 5.33 5.13 -2.95
C PRO A 204 5.81 4.61 -1.59
N LEU A 205 6.33 5.49 -0.71
CA LEU A 205 6.79 5.09 0.61
C LEU A 205 5.64 4.65 1.53
N VAL A 206 4.50 5.36 1.48
CA VAL A 206 3.30 4.99 2.24
C VAL A 206 2.77 3.64 1.76
N LEU A 207 2.67 3.45 0.44
CA LEU A 207 2.18 2.21 -0.15
C LEU A 207 3.13 1.03 0.10
N ASP A 208 4.46 1.23 0.03
CA ASP A 208 5.44 0.19 0.36
C ASP A 208 5.33 -0.28 1.82
N ARG A 209 5.15 0.64 2.77
CA ARG A 209 4.91 0.28 4.18
C ARG A 209 3.65 -0.56 4.34
N LEU A 210 2.56 -0.18 3.67
CA LEU A 210 1.31 -0.93 3.67
C LEU A 210 1.49 -2.32 3.06
N HIS A 211 2.13 -2.43 1.90
CA HIS A 211 2.40 -3.72 1.24
C HIS A 211 3.26 -4.64 2.09
N ARG A 212 4.27 -4.11 2.78
CA ARG A 212 5.06 -4.89 3.75
C ARG A 212 4.22 -5.36 4.94
N ALA A 213 3.31 -4.54 5.44
CA ALA A 213 2.39 -4.96 6.51
C ALA A 213 1.39 -6.03 6.02
N ALA A 214 0.84 -5.87 4.82
CA ALA A 214 -0.05 -6.84 4.20
C ALA A 214 0.66 -8.18 3.94
N ALA A 215 1.87 -8.16 3.38
CA ALA A 215 2.66 -9.36 3.13
C ALA A 215 2.98 -10.15 4.41
N ARG A 216 3.34 -9.46 5.51
CA ARG A 216 3.55 -10.10 6.83
C ARG A 216 2.30 -10.82 7.33
N ASN A 217 1.12 -10.28 7.03
CA ASN A 217 -0.17 -10.85 7.42
C ASN A 217 -0.80 -11.73 6.33
N ARG A 218 -0.11 -11.96 5.21
CA ARG A 218 -0.61 -12.73 4.04
C ARG A 218 -1.90 -12.18 3.45
N LEU A 219 -2.06 -10.86 3.46
CA LEU A 219 -3.20 -10.17 2.87
C LEU A 219 -2.90 -9.76 1.43
N GLN A 220 -3.85 -9.98 0.53
CA GLN A 220 -3.81 -9.43 -0.82
C GLN A 220 -4.39 -8.02 -0.79
N VAL A 221 -3.60 -6.99 -1.13
CA VAL A 221 -4.04 -5.58 -1.08
C VAL A 221 -3.77 -4.81 -2.38
N LEU A 222 -4.64 -3.84 -2.69
CA LEU A 222 -4.37 -2.69 -3.57
C LEU A 222 -4.60 -1.43 -2.77
N ALA A 223 -3.82 -0.38 -3.00
CA ALA A 223 -4.03 0.86 -2.29
C ALA A 223 -3.72 2.11 -3.11
N ALA A 224 -4.40 3.19 -2.73
CA ALA A 224 -4.17 4.49 -3.32
C ALA A 224 -4.37 5.59 -2.29
N LEU A 225 -3.63 6.68 -2.47
CA LEU A 225 -3.87 7.94 -1.77
C LEU A 225 -4.82 8.80 -2.60
N GLN A 226 -5.94 9.22 -2.00
CA GLN A 226 -6.94 10.04 -2.70
C GLN A 226 -7.54 11.08 -1.74
N GLY A 227 -7.39 12.37 -2.07
CA GLY A 227 -8.04 13.46 -1.34
C GLY A 227 -7.73 13.48 0.17
N GLY A 228 -6.49 13.14 0.56
CA GLY A 228 -6.08 13.05 1.96
C GLY A 228 -6.39 11.72 2.66
N ARG A 229 -6.94 10.74 1.94
CA ARG A 229 -7.30 9.43 2.45
C ARG A 229 -6.37 8.35 1.90
N LEU A 230 -6.10 7.35 2.72
CA LEU A 230 -5.59 6.06 2.24
C LEU A 230 -6.80 5.14 2.02
N ILE A 231 -6.94 4.67 0.78
CA ILE A 231 -7.97 3.71 0.38
C ILE A 231 -7.28 2.38 0.12
N VAL A 232 -7.72 1.32 0.80
CA VAL A 232 -7.13 -0.02 0.70
C VAL A 232 -8.21 -1.01 0.32
N LEU A 233 -8.01 -1.75 -0.76
CA LEU A 233 -8.82 -2.90 -1.13
C LEU A 233 -8.15 -4.13 -0.55
N ILE A 234 -8.91 -4.96 0.17
CA ILE A 234 -8.46 -6.26 0.68
C ILE A 234 -9.17 -7.32 -0.13
N GLY A 235 -8.39 -8.17 -0.80
CA GLY A 235 -8.87 -9.29 -1.62
C GLY A 235 -8.86 -10.59 -0.83
N GLU A 236 -9.68 -11.54 -1.27
CA GLU A 236 -9.78 -12.86 -0.65
C GLU A 236 -10.10 -12.84 0.85
N THR A 237 -10.77 -11.79 1.34
CA THR A 237 -11.02 -11.60 2.76
C THR A 237 -12.21 -12.43 3.25
N ALA A 238 -12.01 -13.16 4.35
CA ALA A 238 -13.08 -13.88 5.05
C ALA A 238 -13.71 -13.01 6.16
N ASP A 239 -12.90 -12.13 6.74
CA ASP A 239 -13.27 -11.18 7.79
C ASP A 239 -12.54 -9.86 7.55
N ALA A 240 -13.21 -8.96 6.84
CA ALA A 240 -12.64 -7.68 6.43
C ALA A 240 -12.31 -6.77 7.62
N LEU A 241 -13.04 -6.88 8.74
CA LEU A 241 -12.79 -6.09 9.94
C LEU A 241 -11.49 -6.54 10.61
N ARG A 242 -11.31 -7.86 10.76
CA ARG A 242 -10.08 -8.42 11.28
C ARG A 242 -8.88 -8.08 10.40
N ASP A 243 -9.02 -8.24 9.09
CA ASP A 243 -7.93 -7.95 8.14
C ASP A 243 -7.56 -6.45 8.14
N ALA A 244 -8.56 -5.57 8.22
CA ALA A 244 -8.33 -4.13 8.37
C ALA A 244 -7.65 -3.79 9.71
N ALA A 245 -8.00 -4.48 10.80
CA ALA A 245 -7.39 -4.26 12.10
C ALA A 245 -5.87 -4.51 12.08
N LEU A 246 -5.41 -5.51 11.31
CA LEU A 246 -3.98 -5.83 11.11
C LEU A 246 -3.21 -4.74 10.35
N LEU A 247 -3.91 -3.83 9.67
CA LEU A 247 -3.34 -2.74 8.88
C LEU A 247 -3.52 -1.36 9.53
N THR A 248 -4.13 -1.28 10.72
CA THR A 248 -4.49 -0.02 11.40
C THR A 248 -3.32 0.95 11.53
N ASP A 249 -2.12 0.45 11.85
CA ASP A 249 -0.91 1.27 12.04
C ASP A 249 -0.38 1.90 10.74
N CYS A 250 -0.89 1.46 9.59
CA CYS A 250 -0.55 2.05 8.30
C CYS A 250 -1.41 3.27 7.95
N PHE A 251 -2.42 3.58 8.75
CA PHE A 251 -3.32 4.72 8.54
C PHE A 251 -3.00 5.86 9.51
N GLY A 252 -3.32 7.09 9.09
CA GLY A 252 -3.30 8.25 9.96
C GLY A 252 -4.33 8.18 11.10
N ALA A 253 -4.21 9.09 12.05
CA ALA A 253 -5.15 9.21 13.15
C ALA A 253 -6.59 9.46 12.66
N GLY A 254 -7.57 9.06 13.47
CA GLY A 254 -8.99 9.22 13.18
C GLY A 254 -9.68 7.95 12.66
N PRO A 255 -10.90 8.09 12.12
CA PRO A 255 -11.75 6.95 11.78
C PRO A 255 -11.14 6.05 10.71
N LEU A 256 -11.26 4.74 10.92
CA LEU A 256 -10.91 3.70 9.95
C LEU A 256 -12.17 2.88 9.68
N VAL A 257 -12.68 2.94 8.46
CA VAL A 257 -14.00 2.35 8.14
C VAL A 257 -13.88 1.30 7.05
N VAL A 258 -14.54 0.17 7.28
CA VAL A 258 -14.56 -0.99 6.38
C VAL A 258 -15.92 -1.09 5.70
N GLY A 259 -15.92 -1.09 4.38
CA GLY A 259 -17.11 -1.30 3.56
C GLY A 259 -17.55 -2.77 3.53
N PRO A 260 -18.77 -3.05 3.05
CA PRO A 260 -19.26 -4.42 2.91
C PRO A 260 -18.39 -5.24 1.96
N THR A 261 -18.16 -6.51 2.28
CA THR A 261 -17.50 -7.45 1.37
C THR A 261 -18.36 -7.69 0.13
N VAL A 262 -17.76 -7.55 -1.04
CA VAL A 262 -18.38 -7.72 -2.36
C VAL A 262 -17.78 -8.92 -3.09
N PRO A 263 -18.49 -9.53 -4.07
CA PRO A 263 -18.05 -10.79 -4.66
C PRO A 263 -16.75 -10.71 -5.47
N HIS A 264 -16.44 -9.56 -6.09
CA HIS A 264 -15.28 -9.39 -6.96
C HIS A 264 -14.84 -7.92 -7.04
N LEU A 265 -13.66 -7.67 -7.61
CA LEU A 265 -13.04 -6.35 -7.73
C LEU A 265 -13.96 -5.28 -8.34
N PHE A 266 -14.61 -5.58 -9.48
CA PHE A 266 -15.49 -4.60 -10.15
C PHE A 266 -16.77 -4.25 -9.37
N ALA A 267 -17.12 -5.01 -8.33
CA ALA A 267 -18.21 -4.66 -7.42
C ALA A 267 -17.73 -3.77 -6.26
N ALA A 268 -16.41 -3.56 -6.10
CA ALA A 268 -15.81 -2.88 -4.96
C ALA A 268 -16.19 -1.40 -4.88
N GLY A 269 -16.69 -0.78 -5.97
CA GLY A 269 -17.26 0.56 -5.91
C GLY A 269 -18.42 0.70 -4.91
N ARG A 270 -19.19 -0.37 -4.62
CA ARG A 270 -20.19 -0.37 -3.53
C ARG A 270 -19.52 -0.36 -2.15
N SER A 271 -18.50 -1.20 -1.96
CA SER A 271 -17.74 -1.24 -0.72
C SER A 271 -17.07 0.11 -0.45
N ALA A 272 -16.43 0.68 -1.46
CA ALA A 272 -15.68 1.92 -1.34
C ALA A 272 -16.58 3.11 -0.99
N ARG A 273 -17.72 3.26 -1.67
CA ARG A 273 -18.67 4.34 -1.35
C ARG A 273 -19.13 4.26 0.10
N ALA A 274 -19.44 3.07 0.61
CA ALA A 274 -19.84 2.89 2.00
C ALA A 274 -18.69 3.20 2.97
N ALA A 275 -17.47 2.72 2.69
CA ALA A 275 -16.30 2.99 3.51
C ALA A 275 -15.94 4.48 3.57
N ILE A 276 -15.89 5.15 2.41
CA ILE A 276 -15.58 6.57 2.28
C ILE A 276 -16.65 7.43 2.95
N SER A 277 -17.93 7.13 2.70
CA SER A 277 -19.04 7.84 3.35
C SER A 277 -19.01 7.63 4.86
N GLY A 278 -18.79 6.41 5.32
CA GLY A 278 -18.67 6.12 6.75
C GLY A 278 -17.47 6.84 7.39
N GLN A 279 -16.31 6.87 6.73
CA GLN A 279 -15.13 7.60 7.22
C GLN A 279 -15.41 9.10 7.34
N ALA A 280 -16.14 9.70 6.39
CA ALA A 280 -16.54 11.09 6.44
C ALA A 280 -17.60 11.37 7.53
N ALA A 281 -18.48 10.41 7.80
CA ALA A 281 -19.57 10.57 8.76
C ALA A 281 -19.20 10.20 10.20
N ALA A 282 -18.13 9.42 10.39
CA ALA A 282 -17.72 8.88 11.69
C ALA A 282 -17.43 9.94 12.76
N ALA A 283 -17.18 11.20 12.37
CA ALA A 283 -17.07 12.31 13.32
C ALA A 283 -18.35 12.54 14.14
N ALA A 284 -19.51 12.07 13.66
CA ALA A 284 -20.78 12.12 14.39
C ALA A 284 -20.95 10.98 15.41
N TRP A 285 -20.03 10.00 15.45
CA TRP A 285 -19.96 8.96 16.48
C TRP A 285 -18.52 8.81 17.00
N PRO A 286 -18.09 9.67 17.95
CA PRO A 286 -16.70 9.70 18.43
C PRO A 286 -16.20 8.39 19.04
N ASP A 287 -17.11 7.59 19.61
CA ASP A 287 -16.82 6.31 20.26
C ASP A 287 -16.86 5.11 19.29
N ALA A 288 -17.01 5.36 17.98
CA ALA A 288 -17.01 4.31 16.96
C ALA A 288 -15.73 3.44 17.04
N PRO A 289 -15.84 2.11 16.89
CA PRO A 289 -14.69 1.23 16.91
C PRO A 289 -13.70 1.57 15.78
N ARG A 290 -12.43 1.19 15.95
CA ARG A 290 -11.38 1.38 14.94
C ARG A 290 -10.68 0.04 14.69
N PRO A 291 -10.94 -0.64 13.56
CA PRO A 291 -11.85 -0.26 12.47
C PRO A 291 -13.35 -0.40 12.82
N ALA A 292 -14.20 0.43 12.20
CA ALA A 292 -15.66 0.30 12.24
C ALA A 292 -16.23 -0.23 10.91
N PRO A 293 -17.25 -1.08 10.93
CA PRO A 293 -17.96 -1.44 9.72
C PRO A 293 -18.88 -0.29 9.28
N ALA A 294 -18.90 0.01 7.98
CA ALA A 294 -19.76 1.05 7.41
C ALA A 294 -21.26 0.76 7.63
N SER A 295 -21.63 -0.48 7.93
CA SER A 295 -23.00 -0.92 8.24
C SER A 295 -23.49 -0.53 9.63
N GLU A 296 -22.59 -0.15 10.55
CA GLU A 296 -22.95 0.41 11.85
C GLU A 296 -23.11 1.94 11.77
N LEU A 297 -22.43 2.59 10.84
CA LEU A 297 -22.48 4.04 10.61
C LEU A 297 -23.68 4.50 9.74
N LEU A 298 -24.79 3.76 9.72
CA LEU A 298 -25.89 4.05 8.79
C LEU A 298 -26.58 5.38 9.08
N ALA A 299 -26.77 5.73 10.36
CA ALA A 299 -27.39 6.98 10.76
C ALA A 299 -26.53 8.18 10.37
N GLU A 300 -25.25 8.14 10.68
CA GLU A 300 -24.26 9.18 10.39
C GLU A 300 -24.14 9.37 8.88
N ARG A 301 -24.01 8.27 8.13
CA ARG A 301 -23.97 8.31 6.66
C ARG A 301 -25.24 8.93 6.08
N ALA A 302 -26.41 8.60 6.62
CA ALA A 302 -27.67 9.18 6.18
C ALA A 302 -27.76 10.70 6.43
N LEU A 303 -27.18 11.19 7.52
CA LEU A 303 -27.12 12.62 7.85
C LEU A 303 -26.28 13.41 6.84
N ILE A 304 -25.16 12.86 6.36
CA ILE A 304 -24.33 13.50 5.33
C ILE A 304 -24.85 13.28 3.89
N GLY A 305 -26.05 12.72 3.74
CA GLY A 305 -26.73 12.59 2.45
C GLY A 305 -26.46 11.27 1.70
N ASP A 306 -25.90 10.25 2.33
CA ASP A 306 -25.73 8.92 1.71
C ASP A 306 -27.10 8.25 1.48
N MET A 307 -27.57 8.30 0.24
CA MET A 307 -28.86 7.72 -0.17
C MET A 307 -28.91 6.20 0.03
N PRO A 308 -27.89 5.40 -0.35
CA PRO A 308 -27.80 4.00 0.05
C PRO A 308 -27.95 3.76 1.56
N ALA A 309 -27.35 4.59 2.41
CA ALA A 309 -27.51 4.44 3.86
C ALA A 309 -28.95 4.71 4.33
N ARG A 310 -29.60 5.76 3.80
CA ARG A 310 -31.02 6.06 4.06
C ARG A 310 -31.92 4.90 3.64
N SER A 311 -31.70 4.35 2.44
CA SER A 311 -32.45 3.20 1.94
C SER A 311 -32.24 1.96 2.80
N ALA A 312 -31.00 1.73 3.27
CA ALA A 312 -30.67 0.64 4.17
C ALA A 312 -31.36 0.77 5.53
N LEU A 313 -31.44 1.97 6.13
CA LEU A 313 -32.17 2.21 7.38
C LEU A 313 -33.66 1.85 7.24
N VAL A 314 -34.32 2.33 6.18
CA VAL A 314 -35.74 2.01 5.93
C VAL A 314 -35.94 0.51 5.70
N THR A 315 -35.06 -0.11 4.91
CA THR A 315 -35.19 -1.53 4.55
C THR A 315 -34.87 -2.46 5.72
N ARG A 316 -33.88 -2.14 6.56
CA ARG A 316 -33.43 -3.00 7.67
C ARG A 316 -34.21 -2.77 8.97
N ILE A 317 -34.78 -1.59 9.16
CA ILE A 317 -35.44 -1.22 10.43
C ILE A 317 -36.94 -1.03 10.20
N VAL A 318 -37.33 -0.08 9.36
CA VAL A 318 -38.76 0.32 9.25
C VAL A 318 -39.61 -0.80 8.66
N ARG A 319 -39.17 -1.42 7.55
CA ARG A 319 -39.94 -2.47 6.87
C ARG A 319 -40.19 -3.69 7.76
N PRO A 320 -39.17 -4.30 8.41
CA PRO A 320 -39.41 -5.41 9.33
C PRO A 320 -40.36 -5.05 10.47
N LEU A 321 -40.24 -3.85 11.04
CA LEU A 321 -41.11 -3.40 12.13
C LEU A 321 -42.56 -3.16 11.69
N ALA A 322 -42.77 -2.71 10.45
CA ALA A 322 -44.09 -2.51 9.87
C ALA A 322 -44.80 -3.84 9.55
N GLU A 323 -44.06 -4.82 9.03
CA GLU A 323 -44.58 -6.13 8.66
C GLU A 323 -44.83 -7.02 9.89
N ALA A 324 -44.01 -6.88 10.94
CA ALA A 324 -44.13 -7.68 12.14
C ALA A 324 -45.35 -7.30 12.99
N GLY A 325 -46.17 -8.30 13.34
CA GLY A 325 -47.28 -8.15 14.28
C GLY A 325 -48.33 -7.11 13.86
N GLY A 326 -48.54 -6.91 12.55
CA GLY A 326 -49.48 -5.92 12.03
C GLY A 326 -49.07 -4.47 12.26
N GLY A 327 -47.77 -4.19 12.39
CA GLY A 327 -47.23 -2.84 12.63
C GLY A 327 -47.17 -2.43 14.10
N GLU A 328 -47.53 -3.32 15.03
CA GLU A 328 -47.50 -3.04 16.46
C GLU A 328 -46.09 -2.77 17.00
N LEU A 329 -45.06 -3.40 16.43
CA LEU A 329 -43.67 -3.13 16.81
C LEU A 329 -43.23 -1.73 16.36
N LEU A 330 -43.57 -1.32 15.12
CA LEU A 330 -43.31 0.04 14.65
C LEU A 330 -44.03 1.10 15.49
N ARG A 331 -45.30 0.86 15.84
CA ARG A 331 -46.05 1.73 16.75
C ARG A 331 -45.40 1.83 18.13
N THR A 332 -44.92 0.70 18.65
CA THR A 332 -44.26 0.66 19.97
C THR A 332 -42.94 1.40 19.96
N ALA A 333 -42.09 1.17 18.96
CA ALA A 333 -40.83 1.90 18.78
C ALA A 333 -41.07 3.41 18.67
N THR A 334 -42.05 3.82 17.85
CA THR A 334 -42.43 5.23 17.71
C THR A 334 -42.85 5.86 19.03
N ALA A 335 -43.84 5.26 19.72
CA ALA A 335 -44.35 5.81 20.98
C ALA A 335 -43.29 5.82 22.10
N TYR A 336 -42.38 4.86 22.09
CA TYR A 336 -41.26 4.82 23.03
C TYR A 336 -40.26 5.94 22.79
N LEU A 337 -39.84 6.14 21.54
CA LEU A 337 -38.87 7.17 21.17
C LEU A 337 -39.45 8.59 21.31
N ASP A 338 -40.70 8.81 20.87
CA ASP A 338 -41.39 10.09 21.01
C ASP A 338 -41.70 10.43 22.48
N GLY A 339 -41.92 9.40 23.31
CA GLY A 339 -42.19 9.50 24.76
C GLY A 339 -40.96 9.66 25.63
N GLY A 340 -39.79 9.99 25.06
CA GLY A 340 -38.55 10.20 25.80
C GLY A 340 -37.94 8.90 26.36
N ARG A 341 -38.20 7.76 25.72
CA ARG A 341 -37.71 6.43 26.12
C ARG A 341 -38.21 6.00 27.51
N ASN A 342 -39.45 6.36 27.85
CA ASN A 342 -40.07 6.01 29.13
C ASN A 342 -41.11 4.89 28.97
N LEU A 343 -40.81 3.74 29.56
CA LEU A 343 -41.59 2.51 29.44
C LEU A 343 -43.03 2.65 29.97
N GLU A 344 -43.22 3.31 31.13
CA GLU A 344 -44.55 3.53 31.74
C GLU A 344 -45.39 4.51 30.92
N ALA A 345 -44.77 5.56 30.40
CA ALA A 345 -45.44 6.52 29.52
C ALA A 345 -45.87 5.85 28.21
N THR A 346 -45.00 5.03 27.61
CA THR A 346 -45.32 4.26 26.40
C THR A 346 -46.46 3.28 26.63
N ALA A 347 -46.46 2.56 27.77
CA ALA A 347 -47.52 1.63 28.14
C ALA A 347 -48.89 2.32 28.21
N ARG A 348 -48.92 3.52 28.82
CA ARG A 348 -50.13 4.36 28.91
C ARG A 348 -50.61 4.82 27.54
N VAL A 349 -49.71 5.29 26.68
CA VAL A 349 -50.04 5.76 25.30
C VAL A 349 -50.59 4.63 24.44
N LEU A 350 -50.05 3.42 24.59
CA LEU A 350 -50.44 2.25 23.81
C LEU A 350 -51.57 1.44 24.44
N PHE A 351 -52.04 1.81 25.64
CA PHE A 351 -53.05 1.07 26.41
C PHE A 351 -52.68 -0.41 26.64
N VAL A 352 -51.41 -0.66 26.98
CA VAL A 352 -50.89 -2.00 27.29
C VAL A 352 -50.19 -2.00 28.65
N HIS A 353 -49.87 -3.19 29.15
CA HIS A 353 -49.07 -3.33 30.36
C HIS A 353 -47.58 -2.99 30.09
N PRO A 354 -46.85 -2.36 31.04
CA PRO A 354 -45.39 -2.13 30.97
C PRO A 354 -44.57 -3.34 30.49
N ASN A 355 -44.86 -4.53 31.01
CA ASN A 355 -44.20 -5.78 30.59
C ASN A 355 -44.35 -6.08 29.08
N THR A 356 -45.50 -5.74 28.50
CA THR A 356 -45.72 -5.92 27.06
C THR A 356 -44.85 -4.97 26.25
N VAL A 357 -44.65 -3.73 26.72
CA VAL A 357 -43.70 -2.78 26.09
C VAL A 357 -42.29 -3.34 26.17
N ARG A 358 -41.85 -3.80 27.35
CA ARG A 358 -40.53 -4.41 27.54
C ARG A 358 -40.30 -5.58 26.57
N TYR A 359 -41.28 -6.49 26.49
CA TYR A 359 -41.23 -7.62 25.58
C TYR A 359 -41.12 -7.17 24.11
N ARG A 360 -41.93 -6.20 23.69
CA ARG A 360 -41.88 -5.65 22.33
C ARG A 360 -40.55 -4.96 22.03
N LEU A 361 -39.96 -4.24 22.98
CA LEU A 361 -38.62 -3.64 22.85
C LEU A 361 -37.53 -4.70 22.66
N GLY A 362 -37.57 -5.79 23.45
CA GLY A 362 -36.68 -6.94 23.23
C GLY A 362 -36.87 -7.55 21.84
N ARG A 363 -38.12 -7.70 21.39
CA ARG A 363 -38.41 -8.23 20.05
C ARG A 363 -37.97 -7.29 18.93
N ILE A 364 -38.03 -5.97 19.14
CA ILE A 364 -37.49 -4.97 18.21
C ILE A 364 -35.98 -5.18 18.07
N ALA A 365 -35.25 -5.29 19.18
CA ALA A 365 -33.81 -5.52 19.17
C ALA A 365 -33.44 -6.83 18.46
N GLU A 366 -34.15 -7.92 18.72
CA GLU A 366 -33.95 -9.20 18.01
C GLU A 366 -34.20 -9.10 16.50
N LEU A 367 -35.19 -8.31 16.08
CA LEU A 367 -35.60 -8.22 14.68
C LEU A 367 -34.71 -7.29 13.85
N THR A 368 -34.29 -6.17 14.43
CA THR A 368 -33.55 -5.13 13.71
C THR A 368 -32.05 -5.16 14.00
N GLY A 369 -31.64 -5.75 15.13
CA GLY A 369 -30.29 -5.68 15.67
C GLY A 369 -30.00 -4.39 16.44
N TYR A 370 -31.00 -3.54 16.73
CA TYR A 370 -30.85 -2.26 17.42
C TYR A 370 -31.59 -2.26 18.76
N ASP A 371 -30.87 -2.02 19.86
CA ASP A 371 -31.44 -1.89 21.21
C ASP A 371 -31.88 -0.45 21.49
N LEU A 372 -33.19 -0.20 21.62
CA LEU A 372 -33.70 1.14 21.93
C LEU A 372 -33.37 1.62 23.36
N GLY A 373 -32.80 0.75 24.20
CA GLY A 373 -32.17 1.13 25.47
C GLY A 373 -30.82 1.83 25.28
N ASP A 374 -30.09 1.51 24.22
CA ASP A 374 -28.84 2.18 23.85
C ASP A 374 -29.14 3.53 23.16
N PRO A 375 -28.48 4.63 23.55
CA PRO A 375 -28.74 5.94 22.95
C PRO A 375 -28.45 6.02 21.45
N HIS A 376 -27.38 5.39 20.96
CA HIS A 376 -26.98 5.45 19.55
C HIS A 376 -27.93 4.65 18.67
N ASP A 377 -28.30 3.46 19.12
CA ASP A 377 -29.27 2.61 18.45
C ASP A 377 -30.67 3.26 18.44
N ALA A 378 -31.08 3.85 19.56
CA ALA A 378 -32.36 4.56 19.67
C ALA A 378 -32.44 5.73 18.67
N ASP A 379 -31.39 6.54 18.57
CA ASP A 379 -31.33 7.66 17.64
C ASP A 379 -31.30 7.17 16.18
N THR A 380 -30.59 6.08 15.90
CA THR A 380 -30.56 5.42 14.60
C THR A 380 -31.95 4.95 14.16
N VAL A 381 -32.69 4.27 15.05
CA VAL A 381 -34.06 3.80 14.76
C VAL A 381 -35.02 4.98 14.63
N HIS A 382 -34.87 6.02 15.46
CA HIS A 382 -35.71 7.22 15.36
C HIS A 382 -35.52 7.93 14.01
N LEU A 383 -34.26 8.08 13.56
CA LEU A 383 -33.95 8.61 12.25
C LEU A 383 -34.54 7.74 11.13
N ALA A 384 -34.41 6.42 11.24
CA ALA A 384 -34.96 5.48 10.27
C ALA A 384 -36.48 5.64 10.11
N ILE A 385 -37.23 5.75 11.22
CA ILE A 385 -38.68 5.98 11.21
C ILE A 385 -39.03 7.28 10.47
N ARG A 386 -38.29 8.37 10.73
CA ARG A 386 -38.49 9.66 10.06
C ARG A 386 -38.21 9.58 8.56
N LEU A 387 -37.13 8.88 8.17
CA LEU A 387 -36.80 8.62 6.77
C LEU A 387 -37.89 7.77 6.08
N GLY A 388 -38.46 6.79 6.78
CA GLY A 388 -39.58 5.98 6.29
C GLY A 388 -40.80 6.83 5.95
N ARG A 389 -41.19 7.73 6.87
CA ARG A 389 -42.31 8.68 6.64
C ARG A 389 -42.05 9.61 5.45
N LEU A 390 -40.81 10.09 5.28
CA LEU A 390 -40.44 10.92 4.13
C LEU A 390 -40.54 10.15 2.80
N ALA A 391 -40.14 8.88 2.80
CA ALA A 391 -40.26 8.01 1.62
C ALA A 391 -41.72 7.75 1.25
N GLU A 392 -42.60 7.51 2.24
CA GLU A 392 -44.06 7.36 2.03
C GLU A 392 -44.71 8.65 1.50
N ALA A 393 -44.27 9.82 1.96
CA ALA A 393 -44.74 11.11 1.49
C ALA A 393 -44.25 11.49 0.09
N GLY A 394 -43.45 10.64 -0.58
CA GLY A 394 -42.88 10.91 -1.90
C GLY A 394 -41.75 11.95 -1.91
N ILE A 395 -41.27 12.38 -0.73
CA ILE A 395 -40.17 13.33 -0.58
C ILE A 395 -38.85 12.56 -0.61
N SER A 396 -38.53 11.98 -1.76
CA SER A 396 -37.20 11.44 -2.02
C SER A 396 -36.30 12.57 -2.54
N GLY A 397 -35.10 12.73 -1.95
CA GLY A 397 -34.20 13.88 -2.05
C GLY A 397 -33.67 14.30 -3.43
N THR A 398 -34.37 14.01 -4.52
CA THR A 398 -34.18 14.67 -5.82
C THR A 398 -35.08 15.91 -5.89
N ALA A 399 -34.83 16.90 -5.03
CA ALA A 399 -35.21 18.26 -5.40
C ALA A 399 -34.27 18.67 -6.53
N SER A 400 -34.76 18.52 -7.75
CA SER A 400 -34.28 19.22 -8.94
C SER A 400 -33.75 20.59 -8.53
N VAL A 401 -32.45 20.81 -8.74
CA VAL A 401 -31.89 22.15 -8.92
C VAL A 401 -32.55 22.70 -10.19
N ALA A 402 -33.78 23.18 -10.04
CA ALA A 402 -34.47 23.93 -11.05
C ALA A 402 -33.79 25.30 -11.11
N ARG A 403 -33.25 25.57 -12.30
CA ARG A 403 -32.74 26.84 -12.81
C ARG A 403 -33.40 28.06 -12.13
N SER A 404 -32.54 28.96 -11.69
CA SER A 404 -32.75 30.42 -11.75
C SER A 404 -31.39 31.08 -11.81
#